data_AF-A0A0F9B6G8-F1
#
_entry.id   AF-A0A0F9B6G8-F1
#
_cell.length_a   1.000
_cell.length_b   1.000
_cell.length_c   1.000
_cell.angle_alpha   90.00
_cell.angle_beta   90.00
_cell.angle_gamma   90.00
#
_symmetry.space_group_name_H-M   'P 1'
#
loop_
_entity.id
_entity.type
_entity.pdbx_description
1 polymer ?
#
loop_
_entity_poly.entity_id
_entity_poly.type
_entity_poly.pdbx_seq_one_letter_code
_entity_poly.pdbx_strand_id
1 'polypeptide(L)'
;QEKSWNHYDTFKKIVSKEDWVEIFNEIIKHFTRAEYHNSYMIIDIYLREERFEKALRTVINTNSLDVLNSYHGVLSDKYPEQYHNAYQELILQDAERSMGRSHYRKIAAYLKRMKSIKGFKSEFEDFIKLMREKYRKRPAFLDEIKKFWNGHNLFYISSFLTLKDKVRNLFSNGRRAGHELIPK
;
A
#
# COMPACT_ATOMS: atom_id res chain seq x y z
N GLN A 1 -13.84 -3.58 -18.11
CA GLN A 1 -13.34 -4.32 -19.29
C GLN A 1 -12.04 -4.98 -18.87
N GLU A 2 -11.97 -6.31 -18.97
CA GLU A 2 -10.74 -7.05 -18.72
C GLU A 2 -9.73 -6.66 -19.81
N LYS A 3 -8.52 -6.22 -19.42
CA LYS A 3 -7.50 -5.85 -20.39
C LYS A 3 -7.11 -7.11 -21.17
N SER A 4 -7.34 -7.12 -22.49
CA SER A 4 -6.88 -8.20 -23.35
C SER A 4 -5.38 -8.07 -23.58
N TRP A 5 -4.61 -8.99 -22.99
CA TRP A 5 -3.15 -9.07 -23.12
C TRP A 5 -2.71 -9.82 -24.38
N ASN A 6 -3.65 -10.28 -25.22
CA ASN A 6 -3.37 -11.12 -26.38
C ASN A 6 -2.36 -10.49 -27.35
N HIS A 7 -2.46 -9.18 -27.58
CA HIS A 7 -1.51 -8.46 -28.44
C HIS A 7 -0.10 -8.44 -27.84
N TYR A 8 0.02 -8.20 -26.53
CA TYR A 8 1.29 -8.22 -25.83
C TYR A 8 1.94 -9.62 -25.87
N ASP A 9 1.17 -10.67 -25.61
CA ASP A 9 1.66 -12.06 -25.69
C ASP A 9 2.15 -12.44 -27.07
N THR A 10 1.33 -12.11 -28.07
CA THR A 10 1.64 -12.45 -29.46
C THR A 10 2.90 -11.73 -29.90
N PHE A 11 3.01 -10.44 -29.56
CA PHE A 11 4.19 -9.64 -29.83
C PHE A 11 5.44 -10.19 -29.11
N LYS A 12 5.34 -10.55 -27.82
CA LYS A 12 6.47 -11.12 -27.08
C LYS A 12 6.95 -12.46 -27.67
N LYS A 13 6.05 -13.29 -28.20
CA LYS A 13 6.40 -14.60 -28.80
C LYS A 13 7.22 -14.51 -30.09
N ILE A 14 7.07 -13.41 -30.83
CA ILE A 14 7.77 -13.24 -32.13
C ILE A 14 9.09 -12.49 -32.00
N VAL A 15 9.35 -11.86 -30.85
CA VAL A 15 10.58 -11.12 -30.56
C VAL A 15 11.61 -12.10 -29.96
N SER A 16 12.88 -11.97 -30.36
CA SER A 16 13.98 -12.75 -29.78
C SER A 16 14.16 -12.41 -28.29
N LYS A 17 14.81 -13.27 -27.52
CA LYS A 17 15.04 -12.99 -26.09
C LYS A 17 15.98 -11.80 -25.91
N GLU A 18 16.93 -11.66 -26.83
CA GLU A 18 17.94 -10.61 -26.86
C GLU A 18 17.29 -9.24 -27.13
N ASP A 19 16.43 -9.16 -28.15
CA ASP A 19 15.74 -7.91 -28.52
C ASP A 19 14.66 -7.53 -27.50
N TRP A 20 14.07 -8.53 -26.81
CA TRP A 20 13.01 -8.28 -25.84
C TRP A 20 13.42 -7.34 -24.71
N VAL A 21 14.70 -7.36 -24.30
CA VAL A 21 15.18 -6.49 -23.22
C VAL A 21 15.05 -5.02 -23.62
N GLU A 22 15.47 -4.66 -24.83
CA GLU A 22 15.40 -3.29 -25.34
C GLU A 22 13.94 -2.86 -25.55
N ILE A 23 13.15 -3.72 -26.20
CA ILE A 23 11.73 -3.46 -26.46
C ILE A 23 10.94 -3.29 -25.16
N PHE A 24 11.17 -4.15 -24.17
CA PHE A 24 10.56 -4.04 -22.86
C PHE A 24 10.86 -2.69 -22.20
N ASN A 25 12.12 -2.24 -22.27
CA ASN A 25 12.52 -0.95 -21.71
C ASN A 25 11.83 0.21 -22.41
N GLU A 26 11.68 0.18 -23.74
CA GLU A 26 10.94 1.21 -24.48
C GLU A 26 9.44 1.21 -24.16
N ILE A 27 8.83 0.04 -23.95
CA ILE A 27 7.43 -0.06 -23.49
C ILE A 27 7.27 0.60 -22.11
N ILE A 28 8.12 0.27 -21.15
CA ILE A 28 8.07 0.87 -19.80
C ILE A 28 8.32 2.37 -19.86
N LYS A 29 9.30 2.80 -20.66
CA LYS A 29 9.63 4.21 -20.87
C LYS A 29 8.45 4.97 -21.46
N HIS A 30 7.72 4.39 -22.42
CA HIS A 30 6.50 5.00 -22.96
C HIS A 30 5.48 5.31 -21.86
N PHE A 31 5.14 4.33 -21.01
CA PHE A 31 4.17 4.53 -19.93
C PHE A 31 4.70 5.34 -18.74
N THR A 32 5.99 5.62 -18.68
CA THR A 32 6.60 6.47 -17.64
C THR A 32 6.59 7.95 -18.02
N ARG A 33 6.57 8.28 -19.32
CA ARG A 33 6.50 9.67 -19.82
C ARG A 33 5.27 10.37 -19.25
N ALA A 34 5.42 11.63 -18.85
CA ALA A 34 4.36 12.40 -18.20
C ALA A 34 3.04 12.44 -19.00
N GLU A 35 3.13 12.56 -20.33
CA GLU A 35 1.99 12.60 -21.24
C GLU A 35 1.16 11.29 -21.25
N TYR A 36 1.83 10.15 -21.06
CA TYR A 36 1.23 8.82 -21.15
C TYR A 36 1.30 8.07 -19.82
N HIS A 37 1.52 8.80 -18.71
CA HIS A 37 1.86 8.20 -17.43
C HIS A 37 0.74 7.24 -16.99
N ASN A 38 1.06 5.96 -16.88
CA ASN A 38 0.09 4.93 -16.50
C ASN A 38 0.71 3.93 -15.52
N SER A 39 0.70 4.29 -14.24
CA SER A 39 1.18 3.43 -13.16
C SER A 39 0.54 2.04 -13.17
N TYR A 40 -0.78 1.92 -13.44
CA TYR A 40 -1.43 0.62 -13.51
C TYR A 40 -0.85 -0.26 -14.61
N MET A 41 -0.65 0.30 -15.81
CA MET A 41 -0.06 -0.46 -16.92
C MET A 41 1.37 -0.92 -16.62
N ILE A 42 2.18 -0.05 -16.01
CA ILE A 42 3.55 -0.39 -15.60
C ILE A 42 3.54 -1.54 -14.60
N ILE A 43 2.68 -1.47 -13.57
CA ILE A 43 2.58 -2.51 -12.53
C ILE A 43 2.11 -3.84 -13.15
N ASP A 44 1.06 -3.81 -13.96
CA ASP A 44 0.54 -5.00 -14.64
C ASP A 44 1.62 -5.68 -15.51
N ILE A 45 2.37 -4.90 -16.29
CA ILE A 45 3.48 -5.39 -17.11
C ILE A 45 4.57 -6.01 -16.22
N TYR A 46 4.95 -5.37 -15.12
CA TYR A 46 5.94 -5.94 -14.21
C TYR A 46 5.47 -7.25 -13.57
N LEU A 47 4.21 -7.35 -13.14
CA LEU A 47 3.67 -8.59 -12.58
C LEU A 47 3.71 -9.73 -13.61
N ARG A 48 3.36 -9.40 -14.85
CA ARG A 48 3.31 -10.34 -15.98
C ARG A 48 4.69 -10.85 -16.41
N GLU A 49 5.71 -10.01 -16.27
CA GLU A 49 7.11 -10.36 -16.48
C GLU A 49 7.79 -10.92 -15.22
N GLU A 50 7.01 -11.25 -14.17
CA GLU A 50 7.49 -11.76 -12.87
C GLU A 50 8.51 -10.84 -12.17
N ARG A 51 8.52 -9.55 -12.52
CA ARG A 51 9.35 -8.50 -11.93
C ARG A 51 8.67 -7.93 -10.68
N PHE A 52 8.38 -8.80 -9.71
CA PHE A 52 7.54 -8.48 -8.55
C PHE A 52 8.10 -7.33 -7.69
N GLU A 53 9.41 -7.22 -7.53
CA GLU A 53 10.02 -6.13 -6.75
C GLU A 53 9.82 -4.77 -7.44
N LYS A 54 9.95 -4.71 -8.76
CA LYS A 54 9.67 -3.48 -9.52
C LYS A 54 8.18 -3.11 -9.43
N ALA A 55 7.29 -4.10 -9.52
CA ALA A 55 5.86 -3.90 -9.33
C ALA A 55 5.55 -3.32 -7.93
N LEU A 56 6.12 -3.89 -6.87
CA LEU A 56 5.99 -3.40 -5.50
C LEU A 56 6.46 -1.94 -5.37
N ARG A 57 7.66 -1.63 -5.85
CA ARG A 57 8.22 -0.27 -5.80
C ARG A 57 7.31 0.72 -6.52
N THR A 58 6.82 0.39 -7.72
CA THR A 58 5.88 1.24 -8.45
C THR A 58 4.58 1.44 -7.68
N VAL A 59 4.00 0.39 -7.08
CA VAL A 59 2.80 0.50 -6.25
C VAL A 59 3.02 1.47 -5.08
N ILE A 60 4.08 1.30 -4.30
CA ILE A 60 4.38 2.12 -3.13
C ILE A 60 4.61 3.58 -3.54
N ASN A 61 5.37 3.81 -4.62
CA ASN A 61 5.69 5.15 -5.12
C ASN A 61 4.47 5.93 -5.63
N THR A 62 3.35 5.28 -5.93
CA THR A 62 2.11 6.00 -6.26
C THR A 62 1.53 6.77 -5.07
N ASN A 63 1.95 6.45 -3.84
CA ASN A 63 1.42 7.00 -2.59
C ASN A 63 -0.12 7.00 -2.53
N SER A 64 -0.74 5.95 -3.09
CA SER A 64 -2.18 5.83 -3.26
C SER A 64 -2.73 4.55 -2.62
N LEU A 65 -3.66 4.70 -1.68
CA LEU A 65 -4.36 3.57 -1.07
C LEU A 65 -5.19 2.78 -2.09
N ASP A 66 -5.74 3.45 -3.09
CA ASP A 66 -6.52 2.79 -4.15
C ASP A 66 -5.63 1.86 -4.99
N VAL A 67 -4.43 2.31 -5.36
CA VAL A 67 -3.45 1.50 -6.09
C VAL A 67 -2.93 0.36 -5.20
N LEU A 68 -2.53 0.66 -3.97
CA LEU A 68 -2.04 -0.34 -3.01
C LEU A 68 -3.06 -1.47 -2.83
N ASN A 69 -4.34 -1.12 -2.67
CA ASN A 69 -5.42 -2.08 -2.52
C ASN A 69 -5.69 -2.89 -3.79
N SER A 70 -5.57 -2.29 -4.97
CA SER A 70 -5.80 -2.97 -6.25
C SER A 70 -4.84 -4.15 -6.46
N TYR A 71 -3.59 -4.03 -6.01
CA TYR A 71 -2.56 -5.06 -6.18
C TYR A 71 -2.30 -5.91 -4.93
N HIS A 72 -3.09 -5.72 -3.86
CA HIS A 72 -2.95 -6.43 -2.60
C HIS A 72 -2.90 -7.95 -2.78
N GLY A 73 -3.80 -8.52 -3.59
CA GLY A 73 -3.94 -9.98 -3.72
C GLY A 73 -2.69 -10.73 -4.17
N VAL A 74 -1.84 -10.11 -5.00
CA VAL A 74 -0.61 -10.75 -5.49
C VAL A 74 0.60 -10.38 -4.66
N LEU A 75 0.75 -9.09 -4.37
CA LEU A 75 2.00 -8.58 -3.81
C LEU A 75 2.05 -8.63 -2.28
N SER A 76 0.91 -8.64 -1.57
CA SER A 76 0.94 -8.73 -0.10
C SER A 76 1.35 -10.11 0.41
N ASP A 77 1.10 -11.18 -0.34
CA ASP A 77 1.59 -12.52 0.02
C ASP A 77 3.10 -12.65 -0.23
N LYS A 78 3.65 -11.95 -1.23
CA LYS A 78 5.10 -11.96 -1.55
C LYS A 78 5.92 -10.99 -0.68
N TYR A 79 5.33 -9.86 -0.32
CA TYR A 79 5.99 -8.76 0.40
C TYR A 79 5.13 -8.26 1.56
N PRO A 80 4.81 -9.12 2.55
CA PRO A 80 3.84 -8.82 3.59
C PRO A 80 4.28 -7.65 4.48
N GLU A 81 5.58 -7.54 4.78
CA GLU A 81 6.13 -6.45 5.60
C GLU A 81 6.01 -5.09 4.89
N GLN A 82 6.46 -5.02 3.65
CA GLN A 82 6.42 -3.78 2.86
C GLN A 82 4.97 -3.33 2.64
N TYR A 83 4.05 -4.26 2.39
CA TYR A 83 2.63 -3.96 2.26
C TYR A 83 2.00 -3.49 3.57
N HIS A 84 2.33 -4.14 4.69
CA HIS A 84 1.82 -3.75 5.99
C HIS A 84 2.26 -2.33 6.34
N ASN A 85 3.55 -2.03 6.17
CA ASN A 85 4.12 -0.72 6.46
C ASN A 85 3.52 0.37 5.54
N ALA A 86 3.40 0.09 4.23
CA ALA A 86 2.79 1.02 3.28
C ALA A 86 1.33 1.34 3.64
N TYR A 87 0.54 0.34 4.05
CA TYR A 87 -0.82 0.58 4.53
C TYR A 87 -0.84 1.47 5.77
N GLN A 88 0.03 1.22 6.76
CA GLN A 88 0.08 2.04 7.99
C GLN A 88 0.35 3.51 7.67
N GLU A 89 1.38 3.78 6.88
CA GLU A 89 1.80 5.14 6.53
C GLU A 89 0.70 5.87 5.76
N LEU A 90 0.16 5.25 4.71
CA LEU A 90 -0.85 5.87 3.87
C LEU A 90 -2.18 6.07 4.61
N ILE A 91 -2.60 5.12 5.45
CA ILE A 91 -3.82 5.26 6.26
C ILE A 91 -3.66 6.41 7.27
N LEU A 92 -2.49 6.55 7.90
CA LEU A 92 -2.23 7.65 8.82
C LEU A 92 -2.32 9.01 8.12
N GLN A 93 -1.69 9.14 6.95
CA GLN A 93 -1.74 10.37 6.15
C GLN A 93 -3.17 10.69 5.71
N ASP A 94 -3.92 9.68 5.23
CA ASP A 94 -5.27 9.88 4.71
C ASP A 94 -6.29 10.17 5.82
N ALA A 95 -6.14 9.54 7.00
CA ALA A 95 -7.01 9.78 8.15
C ALA A 95 -6.86 11.18 8.78
N GLU A 96 -5.75 11.88 8.54
CA GLU A 96 -5.59 13.27 8.98
C GLU A 96 -6.54 14.23 8.25
N ARG A 97 -6.84 13.94 6.98
CA ARG A 97 -7.74 14.72 6.13
C ARG A 97 -9.18 14.52 6.59
N SER A 98 -9.77 15.51 7.26
CA SER A 98 -11.14 15.41 7.78
C SER A 98 -12.17 15.62 6.67
N MET A 99 -12.67 14.53 6.07
CA MET A 99 -13.61 14.57 4.92
C MET A 99 -14.95 13.85 5.16
N GLY A 100 -15.36 13.70 6.42
CA GLY A 100 -16.68 13.17 6.78
C GLY A 100 -16.79 11.62 6.76
N ARG A 101 -18.03 11.10 6.84
CA ARG A 101 -18.30 9.68 7.11
C ARG A 101 -17.98 8.73 5.95
N SER A 102 -18.16 9.17 4.71
CA SER A 102 -17.77 8.40 3.52
C SER A 102 -16.26 8.11 3.50
N HIS A 103 -15.46 9.11 3.88
CA HIS A 103 -14.00 8.98 4.01
C HIS A 103 -13.61 7.92 5.06
N TYR A 104 -14.23 7.96 6.24
CA TYR A 104 -13.98 6.97 7.29
C TYR A 104 -14.37 5.54 6.89
N ARG A 105 -15.43 5.37 6.08
CA ARG A 105 -15.77 4.07 5.52
C ARG A 105 -14.68 3.55 4.58
N LYS A 106 -14.11 4.42 3.75
CA LYS A 106 -13.01 4.10 2.85
C LYS A 106 -11.77 3.65 3.63
N ILE A 107 -11.37 4.40 4.66
CA ILE A 107 -10.26 4.04 5.55
C ILE A 107 -10.52 2.70 6.26
N ALA A 108 -11.74 2.48 6.77
CA ALA A 108 -12.08 1.21 7.40
C ALA A 108 -11.99 0.03 6.43
N ALA A 109 -12.33 0.21 5.15
CA ALA A 109 -12.12 -0.83 4.13
C ALA A 109 -10.64 -1.15 3.94
N TYR A 110 -9.75 -0.15 3.94
CA TYR A 110 -8.30 -0.37 3.88
C TYR A 110 -7.75 -1.04 5.13
N LEU A 111 -8.22 -0.68 6.32
CA LEU A 111 -7.85 -1.38 7.55
C LEU A 111 -8.24 -2.87 7.51
N LYS A 112 -9.39 -3.22 6.95
CA LYS A 112 -9.78 -4.63 6.75
C LYS A 112 -8.82 -5.37 5.82
N ARG A 113 -8.34 -4.70 4.77
CA ARG A 113 -7.37 -5.26 3.82
C ARG A 113 -5.98 -5.39 4.43
N MET A 114 -5.56 -4.43 5.23
CA MET A 114 -4.33 -4.52 6.01
C MET A 114 -4.39 -5.69 7.01
N LYS A 115 -5.55 -5.92 7.66
CA LYS A 115 -5.76 -7.04 8.59
C LYS A 115 -5.56 -8.42 7.94
N SER A 116 -5.79 -8.57 6.63
CA SER A 116 -5.64 -9.86 5.95
C SER A 116 -4.19 -10.21 5.60
N ILE A 117 -3.22 -9.32 5.86
CA ILE A 117 -1.80 -9.60 5.65
C ILE A 117 -1.33 -10.61 6.72
N LYS A 118 -0.82 -11.76 6.26
CA LYS A 118 -0.35 -12.84 7.14
C LYS A 118 0.91 -12.43 7.89
N GLY A 119 1.02 -12.85 9.14
CA GLY A 119 2.21 -12.59 9.98
C GLY A 119 2.21 -11.27 10.76
N PHE A 120 1.23 -10.38 10.53
CA PHE A 120 1.20 -9.03 11.12
C PHE A 120 0.03 -8.79 12.09
N LYS A 121 -0.48 -9.85 12.73
CA LYS A 121 -1.66 -9.74 13.61
C LYS A 121 -1.40 -8.79 14.79
N SER A 122 -0.25 -8.92 15.45
CA SER A 122 0.09 -8.11 16.63
C SER A 122 0.29 -6.64 16.26
N GLU A 123 1.00 -6.39 15.16
CA GLU A 123 1.30 -5.08 14.62
C GLU A 123 0.02 -4.37 14.17
N PHE A 124 -0.90 -5.12 13.55
CA PHE A 124 -2.22 -4.62 13.19
C PHE A 124 -3.04 -4.23 14.43
N GLU A 125 -3.05 -5.05 15.47
CA GLU A 125 -3.75 -4.74 16.73
C GLU A 125 -3.19 -3.48 17.40
N ASP A 126 -1.87 -3.35 17.46
CA ASP A 126 -1.21 -2.14 17.98
C ASP A 126 -1.53 -0.91 17.13
N PHE A 127 -1.58 -1.07 15.80
CA PHE A 127 -1.98 0.00 14.89
C PHE A 127 -3.43 0.43 15.11
N ILE A 128 -4.37 -0.50 15.30
CA ILE A 128 -5.76 -0.17 15.61
C ILE A 128 -5.88 0.55 16.95
N LYS A 129 -5.14 0.14 17.98
CA LYS A 129 -5.08 0.86 19.27
C LYS A 129 -4.59 2.31 19.07
N LEU A 130 -3.52 2.49 18.30
CA LEU A 130 -3.00 3.81 17.95
C LEU A 130 -4.05 4.67 17.23
N MET A 131 -4.73 4.13 16.21
CA MET A 131 -5.76 4.84 15.46
C MET A 131 -6.92 5.25 16.35
N ARG A 132 -7.39 4.36 17.23
CA ARG A 132 -8.48 4.65 18.18
C ARG A 132 -8.11 5.76 19.15
N GLU A 133 -6.87 5.77 19.65
CA GLU A 133 -6.40 6.82 20.56
C GLU A 133 -6.24 8.16 19.84
N LYS A 134 -5.51 8.17 18.70
CA LYS A 134 -5.24 9.38 17.91
C LYS A 134 -6.54 10.06 17.47
N TYR A 135 -7.56 9.28 17.14
CA TYR A 135 -8.85 9.77 16.64
C TYR A 135 -10.01 9.58 17.63
N ARG A 136 -9.73 9.54 18.94
CA ARG A 136 -10.74 9.32 20.00
C ARG A 136 -11.92 10.30 19.98
N LYS A 137 -11.71 11.54 19.48
CA LYS A 137 -12.73 12.59 19.34
C LYS A 137 -13.56 12.49 18.04
N ARG A 138 -13.39 11.43 17.25
CA ARG A 138 -14.07 11.23 15.96
C ARG A 138 -14.98 9.99 16.03
N PRO A 139 -16.16 10.08 16.68
CA PRO A 139 -17.01 8.92 16.95
C PRO A 139 -17.41 8.17 15.67
N ALA A 140 -17.72 8.88 14.59
CA ALA A 140 -18.05 8.26 13.31
C ALA A 140 -16.92 7.37 12.78
N PHE A 141 -15.65 7.74 12.97
CA PHE A 141 -14.51 6.91 12.56
C PHE A 141 -14.38 5.66 13.44
N LEU A 142 -14.50 5.84 14.77
CA LEU A 142 -14.47 4.72 15.72
C LEU A 142 -15.59 3.72 15.45
N ASP A 143 -16.78 4.19 15.05
CA ASP A 143 -17.90 3.33 14.70
C ASP A 143 -17.61 2.50 13.44
N GLU A 144 -16.96 3.09 12.42
CA GLU A 144 -16.55 2.32 11.24
C GLU A 144 -15.49 1.25 11.58
N ILE A 145 -14.60 1.51 12.54
CA ILE A 145 -13.64 0.51 13.05
C ILE A 145 -14.37 -0.64 13.78
N LYS A 146 -15.27 -0.29 14.72
CA LYS A 146 -16.02 -1.28 15.52
C LYS A 146 -16.78 -2.28 14.66
N LYS A 147 -17.26 -1.88 13.47
CA LYS A 147 -17.99 -2.77 12.56
C LYS A 147 -17.22 -4.01 12.11
N PHE A 148 -15.88 -4.01 12.18
CA PHE A 148 -15.08 -5.16 11.74
C PHE A 148 -14.03 -5.61 12.75
N TRP A 149 -13.85 -4.84 13.83
CA TRP A 149 -12.90 -5.13 14.87
C TRP A 149 -13.57 -4.94 16.23
N ASN A 150 -13.89 -6.05 16.87
CA ASN A 150 -14.44 -6.14 18.23
C ASN A 150 -13.36 -6.63 19.20
N GLY A 151 -12.13 -6.09 19.09
CA GLY A 151 -11.07 -6.43 20.02
C GLY A 151 -11.53 -6.12 21.44
N HIS A 152 -11.64 -7.16 22.27
CA HIS A 152 -12.17 -7.14 23.62
C HIS A 152 -11.61 -5.98 24.47
N ASN A 153 -12.43 -5.53 25.40
CA ASN A 153 -12.09 -4.65 26.52
C ASN A 153 -10.67 -4.94 27.04
N LEU A 154 -9.74 -4.04 26.77
CA LEU A 154 -8.55 -3.85 27.57
C LEU A 154 -8.57 -2.40 28.05
N PHE A 155 -9.36 -2.20 29.09
CA PHE A 155 -8.98 -1.26 30.13
C PHE A 155 -7.60 -1.70 30.62
N TYR A 156 -6.61 -0.77 30.61
CA TYR A 156 -5.38 -0.81 31.42
C TYR A 156 -4.37 -1.94 31.02
N ILE A 157 -3.05 -1.80 30.81
CA ILE A 157 -1.97 -0.96 31.38
C ILE A 157 -0.70 -1.05 30.49
N SER A 158 0.19 -0.04 30.59
CA SER A 158 1.64 -0.07 30.34
C SER A 158 2.21 -0.24 28.91
N SER A 159 1.92 0.71 28.01
CA SER A 159 2.76 0.93 26.80
C SER A 159 2.77 2.41 26.34
N PHE A 160 2.43 3.35 27.23
CA PHE A 160 2.26 4.75 26.81
C PHE A 160 3.58 5.41 26.35
N LEU A 161 4.72 4.94 26.87
CA LEU A 161 6.06 5.39 26.44
C LEU A 161 6.48 4.68 25.15
N THR A 162 6.39 3.35 25.10
CA THR A 162 6.75 2.53 23.92
C THR A 162 5.94 2.85 22.67
N LEU A 163 4.65 3.21 22.82
CA LEU A 163 3.83 3.59 21.68
C LEU A 163 4.16 5.00 21.18
N LYS A 164 4.42 5.97 22.07
CA LYS A 164 4.88 7.30 21.64
C LYS A 164 6.23 7.23 20.92
N ASP A 165 7.13 6.38 21.38
CA ASP A 165 8.44 6.20 20.74
C ASP A 165 8.34 5.43 19.41
N LYS A 166 7.49 4.40 19.31
CA LYS A 166 7.17 3.76 18.01
C LYS A 166 6.53 4.76 17.04
N VAL A 167 5.59 5.58 17.50
CA VAL A 167 4.93 6.61 16.69
C VAL A 167 5.93 7.66 16.24
N ARG A 168 6.81 8.13 17.14
CA ARG A 168 7.89 9.07 16.81
C ARG A 168 8.85 8.47 15.79
N ASN A 169 9.22 7.20 15.92
CA ASN A 169 10.08 6.49 14.97
C ASN A 169 9.40 6.25 13.62
N LEU A 170 8.11 5.94 13.57
CA LEU A 170 7.34 5.85 12.31
C LEU A 170 7.33 7.20 11.56
N PHE A 171 7.12 8.31 12.27
CA PHE A 171 7.16 9.65 11.68
C PHE A 171 8.57 10.17 11.34
N SER A 172 9.61 9.59 11.95
CA SER A 172 11.02 9.92 11.71
C SER A 172 11.61 9.12 10.55
N ASN A 173 11.23 7.83 10.43
CA ASN A 173 11.68 6.94 9.36
C ASN A 173 10.96 7.20 8.03
N GLY A 174 9.68 7.59 8.03
CA GLY A 174 8.98 8.03 6.82
C GLY A 174 9.58 9.29 6.17
N ARG A 175 10.33 10.10 6.93
CA ARG A 175 11.12 11.24 6.40
C ARG A 175 12.52 10.87 5.91
N ARG A 176 13.08 9.74 6.36
CA ARG A 176 14.38 9.22 5.87
C ARG A 176 14.24 8.27 4.69
N ALA A 177 13.19 7.44 4.66
CA ALA A 177 12.91 6.52 3.55
C ALA A 177 12.56 7.24 2.23
N GLY A 178 12.04 8.47 2.30
CA GLY A 178 11.86 9.33 1.12
C GLY A 178 13.14 9.92 0.54
N HIS A 179 14.28 9.81 1.25
CA HIS A 179 15.55 10.42 0.84
C HIS A 179 16.68 9.41 0.55
N GLU A 180 16.45 8.11 0.78
CA GLU A 180 17.43 7.03 0.48
C GLU A 180 17.02 6.12 -0.70
N LEU A 181 15.91 6.39 -1.38
CA LEU A 181 15.50 5.68 -2.61
C LEU A 181 15.73 6.47 -3.90
N ILE A 182 16.49 7.57 -3.85
CA ILE A 182 16.92 8.32 -5.03
C ILE A 182 18.45 8.33 -5.08
N PRO A 183 19.11 7.39 -5.80
CA PRO A 183 20.42 7.69 -6.35
C PRO A 183 20.24 8.69 -7.51
N LYS A 184 21.20 9.61 -7.62
CA LYS A 184 21.31 10.61 -8.70
C LYS A 184 21.21 9.98 -10.08
#